data_AF-A0A7C6P4J5-F1
#
_entry.id   AF-A0A7C6P4J5-F1
#
_cell.length_a   1.000
_cell.length_b   1.000
_cell.length_c   1.000
_cell.angle_alpha   90.00
_cell.angle_beta   90.00
_cell.angle_gamma   90.00
#
_symmetry.space_group_name_H-M   'P 1'
#
loop_
_entity.id
_entity.type
_entity.pdbx_description
1 polymer ?
#
loop_
_entity_poly.entity_id
_entity_poly.type
_entity_poly.pdbx_seq_one_letter_code
_entity_poly.pdbx_strand_id
1 'polypeptide(L)'
;MSIYDNKKIMNLVNNGKQKGYISAKSLYELVEFESEEYDEVIKLLDKYGIRISDYEELDPLHGMFDEFEEYEEFHDNPDDEELEAIKDEFEEELKANTDIDDIITTTKTENTFQLYLREIGSYQLLTSSEEIYYGTLVQQGLFAAQVLEQIDNGER
;
A
#
# COMPACT_ATOMS: atom_id res chain seq x y z
N MET A 1 -29.53 -4.15 16.72
CA MET A 1 -29.43 -3.95 18.19
C MET A 1 -28.41 -2.85 18.37
N SER A 2 -28.63 -1.80 19.17
CA SER A 2 -27.74 -0.63 19.10
C SER A 2 -26.32 -1.01 19.57
N ILE A 3 -25.31 -0.74 18.73
CA ILE A 3 -23.88 -1.02 19.00
C ILE A 3 -23.42 -0.52 20.37
N TYR A 4 -24.03 0.58 20.84
CA TYR A 4 -23.75 1.21 22.12
C TYR A 4 -24.09 0.32 23.33
N ASP A 5 -24.96 -0.68 23.16
CA ASP A 5 -25.32 -1.64 24.21
C ASP A 5 -24.32 -2.80 24.31
N ASN A 6 -23.46 -2.99 23.30
CA ASN A 6 -22.43 -4.03 23.31
C ASN A 6 -21.20 -3.57 24.09
N LYS A 7 -21.15 -3.97 25.37
CA LYS A 7 -20.05 -3.65 26.30
C LYS A 7 -18.67 -4.05 25.77
N LYS A 8 -18.57 -5.08 24.93
CA LYS A 8 -17.27 -5.52 24.38
C LYS A 8 -16.76 -4.56 23.30
N ILE A 9 -17.65 -4.12 22.40
CA ILE A 9 -17.32 -3.15 21.35
C ILE A 9 -16.95 -1.80 21.99
N MET A 10 -17.74 -1.33 22.97
CA MET A 10 -17.42 -0.08 23.68
C MET A 10 -16.08 -0.14 24.43
N ASN A 11 -15.71 -1.30 24.98
CA ASN A 11 -14.39 -1.48 25.60
C ASN A 11 -13.25 -1.45 24.57
N LEU A 12 -13.44 -2.05 23.38
CA LEU A 12 -12.48 -1.99 22.28
C LEU A 12 -12.26 -0.54 21.83
N VAL A 13 -13.36 0.20 21.61
CA VAL A 13 -13.32 1.61 21.23
C VAL A 13 -12.63 2.45 22.30
N ASN A 14 -12.90 2.22 23.59
CA ASN A 14 -12.23 2.96 24.67
C ASN A 14 -10.73 2.65 24.75
N ASN A 15 -10.30 1.42 24.43
CA ASN A 15 -8.89 1.07 24.32
C ASN A 15 -8.25 1.77 23.11
N GLY A 16 -8.95 1.74 21.97
CA GLY A 16 -8.56 2.43 20.74
C GLY A 16 -8.43 3.94 20.92
N LYS A 17 -9.30 4.58 21.71
CA LYS A 17 -9.19 6.01 22.07
C LYS A 17 -7.94 6.35 22.86
N GLN A 18 -7.44 5.42 23.69
CA GLN A 18 -6.22 5.65 24.46
C GLN A 18 -4.96 5.41 23.62
N LYS A 19 -5.01 4.46 22.69
CA LYS A 19 -3.87 4.07 21.85
C LYS A 19 -3.79 4.78 20.50
N GLY A 20 -4.91 5.31 20.00
CA GLY A 20 -5.06 5.83 18.64
C GLY A 20 -5.29 4.75 17.58
N TYR A 21 -5.19 3.47 17.94
CA TYR A 21 -5.40 2.35 17.02
C TYR A 21 -6.03 1.12 17.68
N ILE A 22 -6.67 0.27 16.86
CA ILE A 22 -7.14 -1.06 17.24
C ILE A 22 -6.61 -2.11 16.26
N SER A 23 -6.46 -3.35 16.70
CA SER A 23 -6.06 -4.46 15.82
C SER A 23 -7.28 -4.99 15.04
N ALA A 24 -7.10 -5.25 13.74
CA ALA A 24 -8.13 -5.81 12.88
C ALA A 24 -8.64 -7.16 13.41
N LYS A 25 -7.73 -7.99 13.93
CA LYS A 25 -8.07 -9.27 14.58
C LYS A 25 -9.04 -9.12 15.74
N SER A 26 -8.83 -8.14 16.62
CA SER A 26 -9.73 -7.90 17.76
C SER A 26 -11.08 -7.32 17.33
N LEU A 27 -11.15 -6.66 16.17
CA LEU A 27 -12.40 -6.23 15.57
C LEU A 27 -13.17 -7.42 14.98
N TYR A 28 -12.52 -8.27 14.18
CA TYR A 28 -13.14 -9.43 13.54
C TYR A 28 -13.57 -10.53 14.54
N GLU A 29 -12.92 -10.63 15.70
CA GLU A 29 -13.37 -11.50 16.78
C GLU A 29 -14.69 -11.05 17.43
N LEU A 30 -15.02 -9.77 17.32
CA LEU A 30 -16.21 -9.17 17.95
C LEU A 30 -17.34 -8.91 16.97
N VAL A 31 -17.02 -8.69 15.69
CA VAL A 31 -17.97 -8.34 14.65
C VAL A 31 -17.62 -9.08 13.37
N GLU A 32 -18.62 -9.71 12.75
CA GLU A 32 -18.46 -10.40 11.47
C GLU A 32 -18.21 -9.38 10.35
N PHE A 33 -17.25 -9.69 9.47
CA PHE A 33 -16.91 -8.87 8.31
C PHE A 33 -18.14 -8.71 7.39
N GLU A 34 -18.34 -7.51 6.83
CA GLU A 34 -19.51 -7.14 6.00
C GLU A 34 -20.89 -7.17 6.68
N SER A 35 -20.96 -7.28 8.00
CA SER A 35 -22.24 -7.13 8.72
C SER A 35 -22.67 -5.66 8.85
N GLU A 36 -23.97 -5.39 8.98
CA GLU A 36 -24.47 -4.02 9.27
C GLU A 36 -23.85 -3.45 10.56
N GLU A 37 -23.55 -4.32 11.53
CA GLU A 37 -22.89 -3.96 12.79
C GLU A 37 -21.41 -3.57 12.56
N TYR A 38 -20.74 -4.13 11.56
CA TYR A 38 -19.37 -3.78 11.19
C TYR A 38 -19.30 -2.35 10.67
N ASP A 39 -20.12 -1.99 9.69
CA ASP A 39 -20.19 -0.63 9.12
C ASP A 39 -20.48 0.42 10.19
N GLU A 40 -21.35 0.07 11.12
CA GLU A 40 -21.73 0.88 12.27
C GLU A 40 -20.56 1.10 13.23
N VAL A 41 -19.71 0.09 13.47
CA VAL A 41 -18.48 0.21 14.25
C VAL A 41 -17.41 1.00 13.52
N ILE A 42 -17.22 0.78 12.21
CA ILE A 42 -16.25 1.53 11.40
C ILE A 42 -16.56 3.02 11.43
N LYS A 43 -17.81 3.43 11.20
CA LYS A 43 -18.25 4.84 11.33
C LYS A 43 -17.98 5.42 12.71
N LEU A 44 -18.08 4.60 13.75
CA LEU A 44 -17.83 5.02 15.12
C LEU A 44 -16.34 5.17 15.42
N LEU A 45 -15.49 4.28 14.88
CA LEU A 45 -14.03 4.38 14.99
C LEU A 45 -13.51 5.61 14.24
N ASP A 46 -14.02 5.86 13.03
CA ASP A 46 -13.67 7.01 12.20
C ASP A 46 -14.04 8.34 12.88
N LYS A 47 -15.27 8.42 13.45
CA LYS A 47 -15.70 9.57 14.26
C LYS A 47 -14.76 9.88 15.43
N TYR A 48 -14.08 8.88 15.97
CA TYR A 48 -13.12 9.05 17.07
C TYR A 48 -11.65 9.08 16.61
N GLY A 49 -11.39 9.06 15.30
CA GLY A 49 -10.04 9.09 14.73
C GLY A 49 -9.21 7.85 15.07
N ILE A 50 -9.85 6.69 15.26
CA ILE A 50 -9.17 5.46 15.67
C ILE A 50 -8.84 4.64 14.43
N ARG A 51 -7.55 4.39 14.17
CA ARG A 51 -7.11 3.60 13.01
C ARG A 51 -7.20 2.10 13.26
N ILE A 52 -7.48 1.33 12.22
CA ILE A 52 -7.42 -0.13 12.25
C ILE A 52 -6.06 -0.55 11.69
N SER A 53 -5.33 -1.39 12.44
CA SER A 53 -4.04 -1.90 12.01
C SER A 53 -4.07 -3.43 11.96
N ASP A 54 -3.48 -4.00 10.91
CA ASP A 54 -3.23 -5.43 10.81
C ASP A 54 -2.02 -5.88 11.65
N TYR A 55 -1.23 -4.93 12.17
CA TYR A 55 -0.07 -5.18 13.01
C TYR A 55 -0.41 -4.91 14.49
N GLU A 56 -0.08 -5.84 15.38
CA GLU A 56 -0.42 -5.72 16.82
C GLU A 56 0.29 -4.55 17.53
N GLU A 57 1.38 -4.05 16.96
CA GLU A 57 2.17 -2.93 17.47
C GLU A 57 2.63 -2.05 16.30
N LEU A 58 2.12 -0.81 16.24
CA LEU A 58 2.80 0.25 15.49
C LEU A 58 3.83 0.88 16.43
N ASP A 59 5.09 0.79 16.03
CA ASP A 59 6.25 1.38 16.69
C ASP A 59 5.99 2.87 17.01
N PRO A 60 6.31 3.39 18.21
CA PRO A 60 6.17 4.81 18.57
C PRO A 60 6.89 5.82 17.65
N LEU A 61 7.63 5.36 16.63
CA LEU A 61 8.16 6.19 15.56
C LEU A 61 7.09 6.76 14.59
N HIS A 62 5.83 6.32 14.70
CA HIS A 62 4.77 6.72 13.75
C HIS A 62 4.24 8.16 13.93
N GLY A 63 4.66 8.88 14.97
CA GLY A 63 4.41 10.32 15.12
C GLY A 63 5.22 11.23 14.18
N MET A 64 6.02 10.66 13.28
CA MET A 64 6.73 11.40 12.22
C MET A 64 5.96 11.50 10.89
N PHE A 65 4.75 10.92 10.80
CA PHE A 65 3.93 10.94 9.58
C PHE A 65 2.72 11.86 9.67
N ASP A 66 2.64 12.73 10.68
CA ASP A 66 1.58 13.74 10.81
C ASP A 66 1.70 14.90 9.79
N GLU A 67 2.70 14.88 8.90
CA GLU A 67 2.91 15.88 7.83
C GLU A 67 2.49 15.36 6.44
N PHE A 68 1.67 14.30 6.39
CA PHE A 68 1.02 13.79 5.17
C PHE A 68 -0.48 14.09 5.13
N GLU A 69 -0.92 15.20 5.73
CA GLU A 69 -2.25 15.75 5.46
C GLU A 69 -2.26 16.48 4.11
N GLU A 70 -3.24 16.11 3.29
CA GLU A 70 -3.52 16.57 1.91
C GLU A 70 -2.89 15.74 0.77
N TYR A 71 -3.08 14.41 0.81
CA TYR A 71 -3.40 13.74 -0.44
C TYR A 71 -4.82 14.16 -0.84
N GLU A 72 -4.92 15.04 -1.84
CA GLU A 72 -6.12 15.17 -2.67
C GLU A 72 -6.62 13.76 -3.00
N GLU A 73 -7.88 13.49 -2.66
CA GLU A 73 -8.58 12.25 -2.98
C GLU A 73 -8.49 12.06 -4.50
N PHE A 74 -7.54 11.22 -4.95
CA PHE A 74 -7.41 10.83 -6.35
C PHE A 74 -8.67 10.03 -6.72
N HIS A 75 -9.72 10.75 -7.12
CA HIS A 75 -10.99 10.21 -7.61
C HIS A 75 -10.89 9.48 -8.97
N ASP A 76 -9.67 9.36 -9.52
CA ASP A 76 -9.36 8.68 -10.78
C ASP A 76 -8.61 7.35 -10.55
N ASN A 77 -8.72 6.75 -9.36
CA ASN A 77 -8.36 5.33 -9.23
C ASN A 77 -9.44 4.52 -9.96
N PRO A 78 -9.06 3.64 -10.89
CA PRO A 78 -10.02 2.76 -11.55
C PRO A 78 -10.76 1.98 -10.48
N ASP A 79 -12.08 1.92 -10.59
CA ASP A 79 -12.86 1.08 -9.68
C ASP A 79 -12.51 -0.40 -9.91
N ASP A 80 -12.88 -1.24 -8.94
CA ASP A 80 -12.56 -2.68 -9.00
C ASP A 80 -13.17 -3.35 -10.25
N GLU A 81 -14.25 -2.79 -10.81
CA GLU A 81 -14.95 -3.30 -11.99
C GLU A 81 -14.18 -2.96 -13.29
N GLU A 82 -13.62 -1.75 -13.40
CA GLU A 82 -12.70 -1.34 -14.46
C GLU A 82 -11.40 -2.16 -14.41
N LEU A 83 -10.89 -2.47 -13.21
CA LEU A 83 -9.70 -3.29 -13.04
C LEU A 83 -9.93 -4.76 -13.45
N GLU A 84 -11.11 -5.33 -13.14
CA GLU A 84 -11.48 -6.66 -13.61
C GLU A 84 -11.64 -6.70 -15.14
N ALA A 85 -12.26 -5.68 -15.74
CA ALA A 85 -12.41 -5.62 -17.19
C ALA A 85 -11.05 -5.60 -17.93
N ILE A 86 -10.08 -4.85 -17.40
CA ILE A 86 -8.70 -4.81 -17.95
C ILE A 86 -8.00 -6.18 -17.81
N LYS A 87 -8.22 -6.89 -16.69
CA LYS A 87 -7.65 -8.23 -16.48
C LYS A 87 -8.23 -9.24 -17.46
N ASP A 88 -9.54 -9.22 -17.66
CA ASP A 88 -10.22 -10.16 -18.57
C ASP A 88 -9.78 -9.94 -20.03
N GLU A 89 -9.68 -8.67 -20.47
CA GLU A 89 -9.16 -8.33 -21.80
C GLU A 89 -7.70 -8.78 -21.96
N PHE A 90 -6.85 -8.53 -20.97
CA PHE A 90 -5.45 -8.94 -20.99
C PHE A 90 -5.29 -10.46 -20.99
N GLU A 91 -6.11 -11.19 -20.23
CA GLU A 91 -6.11 -12.66 -20.24
C GLU A 91 -6.54 -13.25 -21.58
N GLU A 92 -7.53 -12.64 -22.25
CA GLU A 92 -7.98 -13.09 -23.57
C GLU A 92 -6.90 -12.84 -24.64
N GLU A 93 -6.20 -11.71 -24.58
CA GLU A 93 -5.07 -11.42 -25.47
C GLU A 93 -3.84 -12.31 -25.19
N LEU A 94 -3.56 -12.61 -23.92
CA LEU A 94 -2.47 -13.50 -23.51
C LEU A 94 -2.73 -14.96 -23.91
N LYS A 95 -4.00 -15.35 -24.07
CA LYS A 95 -4.39 -16.64 -24.66
C LYS A 95 -4.28 -16.64 -26.19
N ALA A 96 -4.38 -15.47 -26.84
CA ALA A 96 -4.33 -15.32 -28.29
C ALA A 96 -2.91 -15.14 -28.86
N ASN A 97 -2.00 -14.50 -28.12
CA ASN A 97 -0.62 -14.27 -28.51
C ASN A 97 0.34 -15.05 -27.62
N THR A 98 1.24 -15.83 -28.23
CA THR A 98 2.20 -16.68 -27.51
C THR A 98 3.42 -15.92 -26.96
N ASP A 99 3.60 -14.67 -27.36
CA ASP A 99 4.69 -13.80 -26.94
C ASP A 99 4.12 -12.51 -26.33
N ILE A 100 4.36 -12.33 -25.02
CA ILE A 100 3.90 -11.18 -24.22
C ILE A 100 4.45 -9.86 -24.77
N ASP A 101 5.64 -9.90 -25.38
CA ASP A 101 6.32 -8.73 -25.96
C ASP A 101 5.54 -8.14 -27.16
N ASP A 102 4.80 -8.96 -27.91
CA ASP A 102 4.03 -8.51 -29.07
C ASP A 102 2.68 -7.87 -28.67
N ILE A 103 2.10 -8.26 -27.52
CA ILE A 103 0.87 -7.69 -26.96
C ILE A 103 1.11 -6.24 -26.47
N ILE A 104 2.23 -6.03 -25.78
CA ILE A 104 2.63 -4.74 -25.20
C ILE A 104 2.86 -3.68 -26.31
N THR A 105 3.37 -4.09 -27.47
CA THR A 105 3.72 -3.17 -28.56
C THR A 105 2.55 -2.85 -29.50
N THR A 106 1.52 -3.68 -29.57
CA THR A 106 0.40 -3.54 -30.52
C THR A 106 -0.80 -2.77 -29.97
N THR A 107 -0.94 -2.68 -28.64
CA THR A 107 -2.00 -1.90 -27.98
C THR A 107 -1.71 -0.39 -28.08
N LYS A 108 -2.41 0.30 -28.99
CA LYS A 108 -2.45 1.76 -29.04
C LYS A 108 -3.40 2.26 -27.97
N THR A 109 -2.87 2.60 -26.79
CA THR A 109 -3.65 3.32 -25.77
C THR A 109 -3.33 4.81 -25.76
N GLU A 110 -4.36 5.64 -25.60
CA GLU A 110 -4.25 7.10 -25.46
C GLU A 110 -4.25 7.53 -23.98
N ASN A 111 -4.45 6.60 -23.04
CA ASN A 111 -4.50 6.86 -21.60
C ASN A 111 -3.11 6.78 -20.94
N THR A 112 -2.70 7.84 -20.25
CA THR A 112 -1.40 7.93 -19.55
C THR A 112 -1.22 6.90 -18.45
N PHE A 113 -2.28 6.52 -17.74
CA PHE A 113 -2.23 5.49 -16.70
C PHE A 113 -1.98 4.11 -17.30
N GLN A 114 -2.67 3.78 -18.38
CA GLN A 114 -2.45 2.52 -19.10
C GLN A 114 -1.05 2.46 -19.70
N LEU A 115 -0.52 3.58 -20.21
CA LEU A 115 0.88 3.68 -20.63
C LEU A 115 1.85 3.42 -19.47
N TYR A 116 1.60 3.98 -18.28
CA TYR A 116 2.45 3.78 -17.11
C TYR A 116 2.42 2.33 -16.63
N LEU A 117 1.23 1.74 -16.44
CA LEU A 117 1.06 0.35 -16.01
C LEU A 117 1.69 -0.63 -17.00
N ARG A 118 1.55 -0.36 -18.29
CA ARG A 118 2.20 -1.15 -19.34
C ARG A 118 3.73 -1.08 -19.26
N GLU A 119 4.28 0.12 -19.07
CA GLU A 119 5.74 0.30 -19.00
C GLU A 119 6.32 -0.38 -17.76
N ILE A 120 5.74 -0.18 -16.57
CA ILE A 120 6.25 -0.82 -15.35
C ILE A 120 6.06 -2.35 -15.37
N GLY A 121 4.97 -2.83 -15.98
CA GLY A 121 4.68 -4.26 -16.11
C GLY A 121 5.59 -5.00 -17.09
N SER A 122 6.30 -4.27 -17.95
CA SER A 122 7.30 -4.84 -18.86
C SER A 122 8.60 -5.26 -18.13
N TYR A 123 8.82 -4.76 -16.92
CA TYR A 123 9.98 -5.10 -16.11
C TYR A 123 9.67 -6.25 -15.15
N GLN A 124 10.57 -7.23 -15.09
CA GLN A 124 10.46 -8.32 -14.12
C GLN A 124 10.71 -7.81 -12.70
N LEU A 125 9.95 -8.36 -11.75
CA LEU A 125 10.17 -8.08 -10.33
C LEU A 125 11.54 -8.59 -9.90
N LEU A 126 12.20 -7.83 -9.01
CA LEU A 126 13.48 -8.22 -8.45
C LEU A 126 13.31 -9.42 -7.51
N THR A 127 14.28 -10.32 -7.56
CA THR A 127 14.43 -11.36 -6.54
C THR A 127 15.12 -10.80 -5.30
N SER A 128 14.91 -11.42 -4.14
CA SER A 128 15.56 -10.99 -2.88
C SER A 128 17.10 -10.95 -2.98
N SER A 129 17.69 -11.82 -3.80
CA SER A 129 19.14 -11.82 -4.04
C SER A 129 19.59 -10.59 -4.84
N GLU A 130 18.79 -10.18 -5.83
CA GLU A 130 19.06 -9.01 -6.66
C GLU A 130 18.87 -7.72 -5.87
N GLU A 131 17.86 -7.64 -5.02
CA GLU A 131 17.67 -6.50 -4.11
C GLU A 131 18.88 -6.29 -3.20
N ILE A 132 19.40 -7.36 -2.60
CA ILE A 132 20.61 -7.30 -1.77
C ILE A 132 21.82 -6.87 -2.61
N TYR A 133 21.96 -7.40 -3.83
CA TYR A 133 23.05 -7.07 -4.74
C TYR A 133 23.05 -5.58 -5.10
N TYR A 134 21.91 -5.05 -5.58
CA TYR A 134 21.80 -3.65 -5.95
C TYR A 134 21.93 -2.72 -4.73
N GLY A 135 21.38 -3.10 -3.58
CA GLY A 135 21.57 -2.36 -2.34
C GLY A 135 23.05 -2.26 -1.93
N THR A 136 23.79 -3.37 -2.04
CA THR A 136 25.23 -3.39 -1.75
C THR A 136 26.01 -2.55 -2.77
N LEU A 137 25.64 -2.62 -4.05
CA LEU A 137 26.28 -1.83 -5.11
C LEU A 137 26.13 -0.33 -4.86
N VAL A 138 24.92 0.12 -4.47
CA VAL A 138 24.67 1.52 -4.11
C VAL A 138 25.51 1.95 -2.91
N GLN A 139 25.58 1.13 -1.86
CA GLN A 139 26.40 1.41 -0.68
C GLN A 139 27.89 1.56 -1.04
N GLN A 140 28.42 0.67 -1.88
CA GLN A 140 29.81 0.76 -2.35
C GLN A 140 30.06 2.03 -3.17
N GLY A 141 29.10 2.41 -4.02
CA GLY A 141 29.17 3.65 -4.79
C GLY A 141 29.20 4.89 -3.90
N LEU A 142 28.33 4.95 -2.88
CA LEU A 142 28.32 6.05 -1.91
C LEU A 142 29.62 6.12 -1.11
N PHE A 143 30.14 4.99 -0.65
CA PHE A 143 31.41 4.93 0.05
C PHE A 143 32.57 5.40 -0.83
N ALA A 144 32.63 4.94 -2.08
CA ALA A 144 33.64 5.38 -3.03
C ALA A 144 33.57 6.89 -3.30
N ALA A 145 32.36 7.45 -3.42
CA ALA A 145 32.16 8.88 -3.58
C ALA A 145 32.66 9.67 -2.36
N GLN A 146 32.39 9.22 -1.14
CA GLN A 146 32.89 9.85 0.10
C GLN A 146 34.41 9.82 0.20
N VAL A 147 35.04 8.70 -0.16
CA VAL A 147 36.51 8.59 -0.18
C VAL A 147 37.11 9.56 -1.19
N LEU A 148 36.51 9.70 -2.38
CA LEU A 148 36.96 10.67 -3.37
C LEU A 148 36.83 12.11 -2.86
N GLU A 149 35.73 12.43 -2.20
CA GLU A 149 35.51 13.76 -1.59
C GLU A 149 36.52 14.07 -0.48
N GLN A 150 36.85 13.10 0.39
CA GLN A 150 37.88 13.26 1.42
C GLN A 150 39.27 13.50 0.80
N ILE A 151 39.61 12.77 -0.26
CA ILE A 151 40.86 12.96 -1.01
C ILE A 151 40.91 14.36 -1.64
N ASP A 152 39.82 14.82 -2.24
CA ASP A 152 39.74 16.15 -2.86
C ASP A 152 39.83 17.27 -1.82
N ASN A 153 39.28 17.06 -0.62
CA ASN A 153 39.38 17.99 0.52
C ASN A 153 40.73 17.91 1.26
N GLY A 154 41.63 17.01 0.87
CA GLY A 154 42.96 16.87 1.45
C GLY A 154 42.97 16.18 2.82
N GLU A 155 41.87 15.57 3.23
CA GLU A 155 41.77 14.77 4.44
C GLU A 155 42.28 13.35 4.12
N ARG A 156 43.44 13.00 4.70
CA ARG A 156 44.07 11.68 4.57
C ARG A 156 44.14 10.97 5.91
#